data_AF-A0A510DZ09-F1
#
_entry.id   AF-A0A510DZ09-F1
#
_cell.length_a   1.000
_cell.length_b   1.000
_cell.length_c   1.000
_cell.angle_alpha   90.00
_cell.angle_beta   90.00
_cell.angle_gamma   90.00
#
_symmetry.space_group_name_H-M   'P 1'
#
loop_
_entity.id
_entity.type
_entity.pdbx_description
1 polymer ?
#
loop_
_entity_poly.entity_id
_entity_poly.type
_entity_poly.pdbx_seq_one_letter_code
_entity_poly.pdbx_strand_id
1 'polypeptide(L)' 'MAFSPLLFVSIIMTVISVIMIFLGLSYTVLDLLDAPGFKGVKYVGMALAILGIFLAVVTFYIIR' A
#
# COMPACT_ATOMS: atom_id res chain seq x y z
N MET A 1 -6.23 2.89 -29.50
CA MET A 1 -5.72 1.72 -28.76
C MET A 1 -6.67 1.49 -27.59
N ALA A 2 -7.46 0.42 -27.61
CA ALA A 2 -8.33 0.10 -26.47
C ALA A 2 -7.45 -0.50 -25.36
N PHE A 3 -7.40 0.14 -24.19
CA PHE A 3 -6.79 -0.48 -23.01
C PHE A 3 -7.56 -1.76 -22.68
N SER A 4 -6.86 -2.88 -22.50
CA SER A 4 -7.53 -4.09 -22.02
C SER A 4 -8.04 -3.81 -20.60
N PRO A 5 -9.26 -4.27 -20.23
CA PRO A 5 -9.79 -4.08 -18.89
C PRO A 5 -8.85 -4.62 -17.79
N LEU A 6 -8.13 -5.71 -18.08
CA LEU A 6 -7.10 -6.28 -17.20
C LEU A 6 -5.95 -5.31 -16.93
N LEU A 7 -5.50 -4.60 -17.97
CA LEU A 7 -4.42 -3.62 -17.87
C LEU A 7 -4.84 -2.41 -17.02
N PHE A 8 -6.08 -1.94 -17.20
CA PHE A 8 -6.65 -0.86 -16.40
C PHE A 8 -6.77 -1.23 -14.91
N VAL A 9 -7.32 -2.41 -14.61
CA VAL A 9 -7.41 -2.93 -13.24
C VAL A 9 -6.03 -3.07 -12.61
N SER A 10 -5.05 -3.58 -13.36
CA SER A 10 -3.68 -3.75 -12.90
C SER A 10 -3.00 -2.44 -12.52
N ILE A 11 -3.22 -1.37 -13.31
CA ILE A 11 -2.73 -0.03 -13.00
C ILE A 11 -3.35 0.48 -11.70
N ILE A 12 -4.68 0.36 -11.55
CA ILE A 12 -5.39 0.80 -10.34
C ILE A 12 -4.86 0.06 -9.10
N MET A 13 -4.72 -1.27 -9.19
CA MET A 13 -4.24 -2.09 -8.07
C MET A 13 -2.80 -1.75 -7.70
N THR A 14 -1.96 -1.44 -8.68
CA THR A 14 -0.58 -0.98 -8.45
C THR A 14 -0.57 0.36 -7.72
N VAL A 15 -1.40 1.32 -8.14
CA VAL A 15 -1.50 2.64 -7.48
C VAL A 15 -1.98 2.49 -6.03
N ILE A 16 -3.01 1.68 -5.79
CA ILE A 16 -3.52 1.40 -4.44
C ILE A 16 -2.42 0.79 -3.57
N SER A 17 -1.71 -0.24 -4.08
CA SER A 17 -0.61 -0.88 -3.37
C SER A 17 0.46 0.13 -2.93
N VAL A 18 0.89 1.00 -3.84
CA VAL A 18 1.89 2.03 -3.55
C VAL A 18 1.40 2.98 -2.46
N ILE A 19 0.17 3.49 -2.58
CA ILE A 19 -0.44 4.36 -1.56
C ILE A 19 -0.46 3.67 -0.19
N MET A 20 -0.84 2.39 -0.13
CA MET A 20 -0.89 1.63 1.12
C MET A 20 0.48 1.46 1.76
N ILE A 21 1.51 1.19 0.97
CA ILE A 21 2.90 1.08 1.45
C ILE A 21 3.37 2.40 2.05
N PHE A 22 3.20 3.51 1.32
CA PHE A 22 3.59 4.83 1.80
C PHE A 22 2.81 5.25 3.04
N LEU A 23 1.48 5.03 3.04
CA LEU A 23 0.64 5.35 4.18
C LEU A 23 1.05 4.55 5.42
N GLY A 24 1.30 3.24 5.27
CA GLY A 24 1.76 2.37 6.35
C GLY A 24 3.11 2.80 6.93
N LEU A 25 4.06 3.17 6.05
CA LEU A 25 5.34 3.74 6.46
C LEU A 25 5.16 5.08 7.19
N SER A 26 4.30 5.97 6.68
CA SER A 26 4.01 7.25 7.34
C SER A 26 3.46 7.06 8.75
N TYR A 27 2.50 6.16 8.96
CA TYR A 27 2.00 5.84 10.30
C TYR A 27 3.10 5.34 11.24
N THR A 28 4.00 4.51 10.73
CA THR A 28 5.12 3.97 11.51
C THR A 28 6.12 5.06 11.88
N VAL A 29 6.46 5.95 10.94
CA VAL A 29 7.36 7.08 11.18
C VAL A 29 6.75 8.09 12.14
N LEU A 30 5.45 8.38 12.00
CA LEU A 30 4.75 9.33 12.89
C LEU A 30 4.66 8.80 14.33
N ASP A 31 4.47 7.50 14.53
CA ASP A 31 4.54 6.88 15.86
C ASP A 31 5.97 6.93 16.44
N LEU A 32 6.98 6.66 15.61
CA LEU A 32 8.40 6.76 16.01
C LEU A 32 8.82 8.18 16.40
N LEU A 33 8.20 9.19 15.80
CA LEU A 33 8.44 10.61 16.10
C LEU A 33 7.54 11.11 17.25
N ASP A 34 6.78 10.24 17.91
CA ASP A 34 5.83 10.59 18.97
C ASP A 34 4.84 11.69 18.54
N ALA A 35 4.44 11.70 17.26
CA ALA A 35 3.54 12.72 16.73
C ALA A 35 2.17 12.69 17.45
N PRO A 36 1.56 13.86 17.71
CA PRO A 36 0.31 13.95 18.43
C PRO A 36 -0.81 13.22 17.67
N GLY A 37 -1.46 12.26 18.34
CA GLY A 37 -2.51 11.43 17.74
C GLY A 37 -2.03 10.13 17.07
N PHE A 38 -0.71 9.87 17.04
CA PHE A 38 -0.13 8.68 16.40
C PHE A 38 0.50 7.68 17.38
N LYS A 39 0.36 7.88 18.69
CA LYS A 39 0.93 6.97 19.70
C LYS A 39 0.31 5.57 19.62
N GLY A 40 1.15 4.57 19.39
CA GLY A 40 0.78 3.16 19.32
C GLY A 40 0.21 2.70 17.99
N VAL A 41 0.21 3.55 16.94
CA VAL A 41 -0.33 3.19 15.62
C VAL A 41 0.69 2.47 14.72
N LYS A 42 1.94 2.24 15.18
CA LYS A 42 2.96 1.50 14.41
C LYS A 42 2.48 0.16 13.89
N TYR A 43 1.68 -0.58 14.66
CA TYR A 43 1.19 -1.90 14.25
C TYR A 43 0.18 -1.80 13.11
N VAL A 44 -0.64 -0.75 13.12
CA VAL A 44 -1.58 -0.43 12.02
C VAL A 44 -0.80 -0.02 10.77
N GLY A 45 0.24 0.81 10.94
CA GLY A 45 1.14 1.19 9.87
C GLY A 45 1.85 0.00 9.21
N MET A 46 2.40 -0.90 10.03
CA MET A 46 3.03 -2.14 9.54
C MET A 46 2.03 -3.04 8.82
N ALA A 47 0.82 -3.22 9.37
CA ALA A 47 -0.22 -4.03 8.72
C ALA A 47 -0.63 -3.46 7.34
N LEU A 48 -0.77 -2.13 7.23
CA LEU A 48 -1.04 -1.44 5.97
C LEU A 48 0.08 -1.65 4.94
N ALA A 49 1.33 -1.51 5.38
CA ALA A 49 2.48 -1.72 4.51
C ALA A 49 2.57 -3.16 3.99
N ILE A 50 2.36 -4.14 4.87
CA ILE A 50 2.34 -5.57 4.50
C ILE A 50 1.21 -5.85 3.52
N LEU A 51 0.00 -5.31 3.76
CA LEU A 51 -1.13 -5.49 2.85
C LEU A 51 -0.84 -4.86 1.48
N GLY A 52 -0.21 -3.69 1.45
CA GLY A 52 0.22 -3.04 0.22
C GLY A 52 1.22 -3.88 -0.57
N ILE A 53 2.23 -4.47 0.10
CA ILE A 53 3.20 -5.39 -0.51
C ILE A 53 2.50 -6.64 -1.06
N PHE A 54 1.60 -7.24 -0.27
CA PHE A 54 0.82 -8.39 -0.72
C PHE A 54 0.02 -8.07 -1.99
N LEU A 55 -0.63 -6.91 -2.03
CA LEU A 55 -1.40 -6.45 -3.18
C LEU A 55 -0.51 -6.25 -4.43
N ALA A 56 0.70 -5.70 -4.27
CA ALA A 56 1.69 -5.57 -5.35
C ALA A 56 2.08 -6.95 -5.91
N VAL A 57 2.37 -7.90 -5.03
CA VAL A 57 2.77 -9.26 -5.41
C VAL A 57 1.64 -9.95 -6.17
N VAL A 58 0.41 -9.91 -5.66
CA VAL A 58 -0.77 -10.48 -6.34
C VAL A 58 -0.97 -9.82 -7.71
N THR A 59 -0.88 -8.49 -7.79
CA THR A 59 -1.03 -7.75 -9.05
C THR A 59 0.04 -8.15 -10.06
N PHE A 60 1.30 -8.32 -9.63
CA PHE A 60 2.38 -8.79 -10.48
C PHE A 60 2.10 -10.19 -11.07
N TYR A 61 1.58 -11.12 -10.27
CA TYR A 61 1.20 -12.45 -10.75
C TYR A 61 -0.02 -12.46 -11.67
N ILE A 62 -0.93 -11.49 -11.57
CA ILE A 62 -2.10 -11.36 -12.46
C ILE A 62 -1.72 -10.78 -13.83
N ILE A 63 -0.70 -9.92 -13.88
CA ILE A 63 -0.23 -9.29 -15.12
C ILE A 63 0.65 -10.25 -15.96
N ARG A 64 1.36 -11.17 -15.29
CA ARG A 64 2.23 -12.16 -15.93
C ARG A 64 1.45 -13.23 -16.67
#